data_AF-A0A353ZFD7-F1
#
_entry.id   AF-A0A353ZFD7-F1
#
_cell.length_a   1.000
_cell.length_b   1.000
_cell.length_c   1.000
_cell.angle_alpha   90.00
_cell.angle_beta   90.00
_cell.angle_gamma   90.00
#
_symmetry.space_group_name_H-M   'P 1'
#
loop_
_entity.id
_entity.type
_entity.pdbx_description
1 polymer ?
#
loop_
_entity_poly.entity_id
_entity_poly.type
_entity_poly.pdbx_seq_one_letter_code
_entity_poly.pdbx_strand_id
1 'polypeptide(L)'
;AGRVYLPAEDLRRFGVDPNELQAPQASPQVVELLRFEAARAREYYDRMQPLFGYLDPPGRPILETMVTIYGGLLTEIERRRYDVFSRRVELGRARKLFSVAQSLLRHKWRMLFAPAR
;
A
#
# COMPACT_ATOMS: atom_id res chain seq x y z
N ALA A 1 2.70 15.91 14.45
CA ALA A 1 1.60 15.06 14.94
C ALA A 1 2.22 13.90 15.71
N GLY A 2 1.99 13.80 17.02
CA GLY A 2 2.67 12.84 17.91
C GLY A 2 2.00 11.48 18.00
N ARG A 3 1.77 10.83 16.85
CA ARG A 3 1.17 9.48 16.80
C ARG A 3 2.15 8.50 16.20
N VAL A 4 2.25 7.32 16.80
CA VAL A 4 3.06 6.19 16.32
C VAL A 4 2.16 4.97 16.21
N TYR A 5 2.03 4.45 14.99
CA TYR A 5 1.19 3.28 14.66
C TYR A 5 1.99 2.00 14.42
N LEU A 6 3.32 2.08 14.55
CA LEU A 6 4.20 0.92 14.39
C LEU A 6 4.08 0.01 15.62
N PRO A 7 4.13 -1.33 15.43
CA PRO A 7 4.10 -2.26 16.55
C PRO A 7 5.23 -2.01 17.54
N ALA A 8 4.91 -1.99 18.84
CA ALA A 8 5.90 -1.73 19.89
C ALA A 8 6.99 -2.81 19.96
N GLU A 9 6.66 -4.05 19.61
CA GLU A 9 7.63 -5.14 19.48
C GLU A 9 8.65 -4.91 18.37
N ASP A 10 8.23 -4.36 17.24
CA ASP A 10 9.12 -4.11 16.12
C ASP A 10 10.00 -2.88 16.40
N LEU A 11 9.44 -1.83 17.03
CA LEU A 11 10.26 -0.73 17.56
C LEU A 11 11.36 -1.23 18.50
N ARG A 12 11.03 -2.10 19.46
CA ARG A 12 12.03 -2.73 20.35
C ARG A 12 13.02 -3.61 19.59
N ARG A 13 12.55 -4.41 18.64
CA ARG A 13 13.37 -5.34 17.84
C ARG A 13 14.47 -4.61 17.07
N PHE A 14 14.16 -3.45 16.52
CA PHE A 14 15.11 -2.63 15.77
C PHE A 14 15.81 -1.56 16.62
N GLY A 15 15.49 -1.49 17.92
CA GLY A 15 16.09 -0.53 18.85
C GLY A 15 15.73 0.92 18.53
N VAL A 16 14.53 1.17 17.99
CA VAL A 16 14.04 2.51 17.62
C VAL A 16 13.22 3.09 18.77
N ASP A 17 13.62 4.24 19.28
CA ASP A 17 12.79 5.02 20.19
C ASP A 17 11.66 5.70 19.40
N PRO A 18 10.39 5.65 19.86
CA PRO A 18 9.27 6.30 19.18
C PRO A 18 9.48 7.79 18.88
N ASN A 19 10.28 8.50 19.69
CA ASN A 19 10.59 9.91 19.50
C ASN A 19 11.52 10.15 18.29
N GLU A 20 12.32 9.16 17.88
CA GLU A 20 13.12 9.24 16.64
C GLU A 20 12.22 9.41 15.41
N LEU A 21 10.98 8.90 15.46
CA LEU A 21 10.00 9.05 14.38
C LEU A 21 9.45 10.49 14.26
N GLN A 22 9.83 11.39 15.14
CA GLN A 22 9.53 12.82 15.02
C GLN A 22 10.68 13.61 14.36
N ALA A 23 11.82 12.96 14.10
CA ALA A 23 12.96 13.60 13.45
C ALA A 23 12.66 13.90 11.96
N PRO A 24 13.31 14.92 11.38
CA PRO A 24 13.13 15.26 9.96
C PRO A 24 13.70 14.20 9.00
N GLN A 25 14.53 13.29 9.49
CA GLN A 25 15.18 12.24 8.70
C GLN A 25 15.21 10.92 9.46
N ALA A 26 15.10 9.80 8.74
CA ALA A 26 15.18 8.47 9.30
C ALA A 26 16.63 8.13 9.71
N SER A 27 16.82 7.60 10.91
CA SER A 27 18.06 6.90 11.27
C SER A 27 18.17 5.59 10.49
N PRO A 28 19.38 4.99 10.36
CA PRO A 28 19.54 3.67 9.73
C PRO A 28 18.62 2.59 10.34
N GLN A 29 18.45 2.61 11.67
CA GLN A 29 17.58 1.69 12.40
C GLN A 29 16.10 1.88 12.00
N VAL A 30 15.65 3.14 11.87
CA VAL A 30 14.30 3.44 11.37
C VAL A 30 14.14 2.95 9.92
N VAL A 31 15.15 3.09 9.06
CA VAL A 31 15.08 2.56 7.69
C VAL A 31 14.96 1.03 7.67
N GLU A 32 15.69 0.32 8.53
CA GLU A 32 15.58 -1.14 8.64
C GLU A 32 14.20 -1.57 9.17
N LEU A 33 13.67 -0.87 10.18
CA LEU A 33 12.30 -1.07 10.68
C LEU A 33 11.28 -0.87 9.56
N LEU A 34 11.37 0.23 8.80
CA LEU A 34 10.44 0.51 7.70
C LEU A 34 10.54 -0.54 6.59
N ARG A 35 11.73 -1.05 6.29
CA ARG A 35 11.93 -2.15 5.33
C ARG A 35 11.26 -3.44 5.82
N PHE A 36 11.40 -3.75 7.10
CA PHE A 36 10.76 -4.92 7.70
C PHE A 36 9.24 -4.83 7.64
N GLU A 37 8.66 -3.68 7.99
CA GLU A 37 7.21 -3.46 7.88
C GLU A 37 6.71 -3.44 6.44
N ALA A 38 7.50 -2.91 5.51
CA ALA A 38 7.19 -2.94 4.08
C ALA A 38 7.13 -4.37 3.54
N ALA A 39 8.08 -5.22 3.95
CA ALA A 39 8.08 -6.64 3.59
C ALA A 39 6.82 -7.35 4.13
N ARG A 40 6.48 -7.13 5.40
CA ARG A 40 5.24 -7.65 6.01
C ARG A 40 3.99 -7.16 5.26
N ALA A 41 3.95 -5.89 4.87
CA ALA A 41 2.86 -5.35 4.05
C ALA A 41 2.76 -6.05 2.68
N ARG A 42 3.91 -6.39 2.07
CA ARG A 42 3.95 -7.12 0.80
C ARG A 42 3.37 -8.52 0.92
N GLU A 43 3.68 -9.23 1.99
CA GLU A 43 3.09 -10.54 2.27
C GLU A 43 1.56 -10.49 2.33
N TYR A 44 0.98 -9.41 2.88
CA TYR A 44 -0.48 -9.24 2.87
C TYR A 44 -1.04 -9.01 1.45
N TYR A 45 -0.33 -8.28 0.59
CA TYR A 45 -0.72 -8.16 -0.82
C TYR A 45 -0.62 -9.49 -1.55
N ASP A 46 0.42 -10.29 -1.31
CA ASP A 46 0.58 -11.59 -1.96
C ASP A 46 -0.54 -12.56 -1.55
N ARG A 47 -0.97 -12.50 -0.28
CA ARG A 47 -2.08 -13.28 0.27
C ARG A 47 -3.46 -12.80 -0.15
N MET A 48 -3.58 -11.65 -0.84
CA MET A 48 -4.88 -11.07 -1.15
C MET A 48 -5.60 -11.77 -2.31
N GLN A 49 -4.88 -12.49 -3.19
CA GLN A 49 -5.44 -13.02 -4.44
C GLN A 49 -6.73 -13.84 -4.25
N PRO A 50 -6.80 -14.77 -3.28
CA PRO A 50 -8.02 -15.53 -3.01
C PRO A 50 -9.22 -14.66 -2.60
N LEU A 51 -8.98 -13.46 -2.04
CA LEU A 51 -10.04 -12.58 -1.55
C LEU A 51 -10.95 -12.06 -2.67
N PHE A 52 -10.45 -11.97 -3.91
CA PHE A 52 -11.28 -11.60 -5.07
C PHE A 52 -12.43 -12.58 -5.33
N GLY A 53 -12.28 -13.85 -4.93
CA GLY A 53 -13.31 -14.87 -5.04
C GLY A 53 -14.52 -14.61 -4.14
N TYR A 54 -14.32 -13.92 -3.02
CA TYR A 54 -15.37 -13.60 -2.03
C TYR A 54 -16.14 -12.31 -2.36
N LEU A 55 -15.71 -11.58 -3.39
CA LEU A 55 -16.37 -10.34 -3.81
C LEU A 55 -17.37 -10.60 -4.94
N ASP A 56 -18.53 -9.96 -4.80
CA ASP A 56 -19.47 -9.80 -5.90
C ASP A 56 -18.79 -9.13 -7.11
N PRO A 57 -19.22 -9.44 -8.34
CA PRO A 57 -18.59 -8.92 -9.55
C PRO A 57 -18.37 -7.39 -9.57
N PRO A 58 -19.29 -6.54 -9.06
CA PRO A 58 -19.06 -5.09 -8.99
C PRO A 58 -17.97 -4.65 -8.00
N GLY A 59 -17.69 -5.43 -6.95
CA GLY A 59 -16.70 -5.11 -5.92
C GLY A 59 -15.25 -5.39 -6.34
N ARG A 60 -15.05 -6.35 -7.26
CA ARG A 60 -13.72 -6.74 -7.75
C ARG A 60 -12.91 -5.60 -8.37
N PRO A 61 -13.45 -4.76 -9.29
CA PRO A 61 -12.71 -3.63 -9.82
C PRO A 61 -12.33 -2.59 -8.75
N ILE A 62 -13.14 -2.45 -7.70
CA ILE A 62 -12.86 -1.53 -6.58
C ILE A 62 -11.67 -2.04 -5.79
N LEU A 63 -11.68 -3.31 -5.36
CA LEU A 63 -10.56 -3.91 -4.65
C LEU A 63 -9.27 -3.86 -5.50
N GLU A 64 -9.36 -4.19 -6.79
CA GLU A 64 -8.21 -4.11 -7.71
C GLU A 64 -7.61 -2.71 -7.77
N THR A 65 -8.47 -1.69 -7.83
CA THR A 65 -8.03 -0.29 -7.84
C THR A 65 -7.31 0.06 -6.53
N MET A 66 -7.87 -0.32 -5.38
CA MET A 66 -7.27 -0.08 -4.07
C MET A 66 -5.90 -0.74 -3.95
N VAL A 67 -5.79 -2.02 -4.32
CA VAL A 67 -4.53 -2.76 -4.35
C VAL A 67 -3.50 -2.05 -5.21
N THR A 68 -3.89 -1.63 -6.41
CA THR A 68 -2.95 -1.00 -7.34
C THR A 68 -2.44 0.34 -6.79
N ILE A 69 -3.32 1.15 -6.20
CA ILE A 69 -2.95 2.45 -5.64
C ILE A 69 -2.09 2.27 -4.39
N TYR A 70 -2.50 1.45 -3.42
CA TYR A 70 -1.80 1.32 -2.15
C TYR A 70 -0.52 0.48 -2.29
N GLY A 71 -0.53 -0.59 -3.07
CA GLY A 71 0.68 -1.33 -3.42
C GLY A 71 1.67 -0.47 -4.23
N GLY A 72 1.15 0.42 -5.08
CA GLY A 72 1.97 1.40 -5.78
C GLY A 72 2.63 2.43 -4.83
N LEU A 73 1.92 2.88 -3.79
CA LEU A 73 2.51 3.74 -2.76
C LEU A 73 3.64 3.02 -2.02
N LEU A 74 3.44 1.76 -1.65
CA LEU A 74 4.48 0.93 -1.02
C LEU A 74 5.73 0.84 -1.91
N THR A 75 5.55 0.57 -3.20
CA THR A 75 6.67 0.54 -4.16
C THR A 75 7.36 1.90 -4.32
N GLU A 76 6.63 3.01 -4.21
CA GLU A 76 7.25 4.34 -4.22
C GLU A 76 8.05 4.62 -2.93
N ILE A 77 7.59 4.14 -1.77
CA ILE A 77 8.35 4.20 -0.50
C ILE A 77 9.67 3.43 -0.67
N GLU A 78 9.63 2.21 -1.20
CA GLU A 78 10.82 1.39 -1.48
C GLU A 78 11.78 2.09 -2.46
N ARG A 79 11.25 2.68 -3.55
CA ARG A 79 12.05 3.42 -4.55
C ARG A 79 12.77 4.62 -3.96
N ARG A 80 12.15 5.29 -2.98
CA ARG A 80 12.75 6.41 -2.24
C ARG A 80 13.68 5.97 -1.12
N ARG A 81 14.03 4.67 -1.05
CA ARG A 81 14.85 4.10 0.02
C ARG A 81 14.28 4.40 1.41
N TYR A 82 12.96 4.33 1.53
CA TYR A 82 12.22 4.55 2.78
C TYR A 82 12.28 5.98 3.34
N ASP A 83 12.66 6.96 2.53
CA ASP A 83 12.54 8.37 2.90
C ASP A 83 11.06 8.82 2.86
N VAL A 84 10.42 8.68 4.02
CA VAL A 84 9.02 9.09 4.27
C VAL A 84 8.91 10.36 5.10
N PHE A 85 10.03 10.87 5.62
CA PHE A 85 10.08 12.01 6.55
C PHE A 85 10.34 13.34 5.82
N SER A 86 11.18 13.35 4.78
CA SER A 86 11.53 14.59 4.06
C SER A 86 10.33 15.18 3.31
N ARG A 87 9.53 14.31 2.70
CA ARG A 87 8.37 14.66 1.89
C ARG A 87 7.37 13.51 1.89
N ARG A 88 6.09 13.87 1.93
CA ARG A 88 5.00 12.91 1.73
C ARG A 88 5.19 12.08 0.46
N VAL A 89 5.06 10.77 0.61
CA VAL A 89 5.06 9.84 -0.52
C VAL A 89 3.70 9.85 -1.18
N GLU A 90 3.68 10.13 -2.48
CA GLU A 90 2.46 10.24 -3.26
C GLU A 90 2.66 9.61 -4.64
N LEU A 91 1.62 8.93 -5.12
CA LEU A 91 1.54 8.53 -6.53
C LEU A 91 1.09 9.69 -7.40
N GLY A 92 1.73 9.86 -8.55
CA GLY A 92 1.33 10.82 -9.56
C GLY A 92 -0.11 10.58 -10.03
N ARG A 93 -0.85 11.66 -10.31
CA ARG A 93 -2.26 11.63 -10.72
C ARG A 93 -2.50 10.72 -11.93
N ALA A 94 -1.61 10.75 -12.92
CA ALA A 94 -1.69 9.91 -14.12
C ALA A 94 -1.65 8.41 -13.79
N ARG A 95 -0.80 8.00 -12.83
CA ARG A 95 -0.69 6.59 -12.42
C ARG A 95 -1.96 6.12 -11.73
N LYS A 96 -2.55 6.95 -10.85
CA LYS A 96 -3.84 6.66 -10.22
C LYS A 96 -4.98 6.53 -11.26
N LEU A 97 -5.03 7.46 -12.22
CA LEU A 97 -6.06 7.46 -13.27
C LEU A 97 -5.93 6.23 -14.18
N PHE A 98 -4.69 5.87 -14.55
CA PHE A 98 -4.41 4.67 -15.33
C PHE A 98 -4.85 3.40 -14.60
N SER A 99 -4.63 3.31 -13.28
CA SER A 99 -5.09 2.16 -12.47
C SER A 99 -6.62 2.01 -12.49
N VAL A 100 -7.37 3.11 -12.35
CA VAL A 100 -8.84 3.09 -12.44
C VAL A 100 -9.29 2.66 -13.84
N ALA A 101 -8.71 3.27 -14.88
CA ALA A 101 -9.07 2.97 -16.27
C ALA A 101 -8.76 1.51 -16.64
N GLN A 102 -7.59 1.00 -16.25
CA GLN A 102 -7.18 -0.38 -16.48
C GLN A 102 -8.11 -1.37 -15.77
N SER A 103 -8.44 -1.11 -14.50
CA SER A 103 -9.38 -1.94 -13.73
C SER A 103 -10.74 -2.00 -14.41
N LEU A 104 -11.32 -0.84 -14.78
CA LEU A 104 -12.61 -0.79 -15.46
C LEU A 104 -12.59 -1.48 -16.83
N LEU A 105 -11.53 -1.32 -17.62
CA LEU A 105 -11.41 -1.97 -18.93
C LEU A 105 -11.31 -3.49 -18.83
N ARG A 106 -10.60 -4.01 -17.83
CA ARG A 106 -10.43 -5.45 -17.60
C ARG A 106 -11.73 -6.12 -17.14
N HIS A 107 -12.61 -5.38 -16.46
CA HIS A 107 -13.92 -5.85 -15.98
C HIS A 107 -15.10 -5.45 -16.90
N LYS A 108 -14.89 -4.58 -17.89
CA LYS A 108 -15.91 -4.14 -18.86
C LYS A 108 -16.47 -5.25 -19.75
N TRP A 109 -15.87 -6.44 -19.78
CA TRP A 109 -16.34 -7.58 -20.59
C TRP A 109 -17.41 -8.46 -19.93
N ARG A 110 -17.70 -8.32 -18.63
CA ARG A 110 -18.76 -9.11 -17.95
C ARG A 110 -19.96 -8.28 -17.44
N MET A 111 -19.83 -6.96 -17.35
CA MET A 111 -20.96 -6.09 -16.92
C MET A 111 -21.94 -5.74 -18.04
N LEU A 112 -21.52 -5.77 -19.33
CA LEU A 112 -22.42 -5.47 -20.45
C LEU A 112 -23.28 -6.66 -20.90
N PHE A 113 -23.04 -7.87 -20.39
CA PHE A 113 -23.73 -9.11 -20.78
C PHE A 113 -24.25 -9.94 -19.60
N ALA A 114 -24.34 -9.38 -18.40
CA ALA A 114 -25.04 -10.04 -17.29
C ALA A 114 -26.53 -9.67 -17.37
N PRO A 115 -27.45 -10.57 -17.75
CA PRO A 115 -28.87 -10.30 -17.63
C PRO A 115 -29.19 -10.07 -16.15
N ALA A 116 -29.96 -9.03 -15.87
CA ALA A 116 -30.53 -8.79 -14.56
C ALA A 116 -31.27 -10.08 -14.12
N ARG A 117 -30.93 -10.60 -12.95
CA ARG A 117 -31.71 -11.62 -12.26
C ARG A 117 -32.63 -10.95 -11.27
#